data_AF-A0A8J5R0P8-F1
#
_entry.id   AF-A0A8J5R0P8-F1
#
_cell.length_a   1.000
_cell.length_b   1.000
_cell.length_c   1.000
_cell.angle_alpha   90.00
_cell.angle_beta   90.00
_cell.angle_gamma   90.00
#
_symmetry.space_group_name_H-M   'P 1'
#
loop_
_entity.id
_entity.type
_entity.pdbx_description
1 polymer ?
#
loop_
_entity_poly.entity_id
_entity_poly.type
_entity_poly.pdbx_seq_one_letter_code
_entity_poly.pdbx_strand_id
1 'polypeptide(L)'
;MMSPNKYKNNSNLSMASNGYSATSKQTKCFNPPPSMPWFGMDIGGTLCKLVYFEPKDITRDEADAEVETLKNIRRYLTKNSAYGKTGHRDTHLQMDNVEIRGRRGTLHFIRFPTSEMGNFLALAKSKGMANLVTTVCATGGGAFKFEENFKREVNMSLAKFDELHSLIRGMLYIETTNPRECYYWADPTDDTLCHKVPFDFSEPYPFIVNNFKRISGTSLGGGTFLGLCCLLTGCNTFEEAIELATGGDNTRVDKLVKDIYGGDYGPFCLPGDLVASSFGQMNSKDRRQAVNKEDLARATLVTITNNIGSIARMCAVVFAGNFLRVNPISMKLLAYAMDYWSKGTLKALFLEHEGYFGAVGCLLQFNGETI
;
A
#
# COMPACT_ATOMS: atom_id res chain seq x y z
N MET A 1 -38.02 -2.93 49.03
CA MET A 1 -37.42 -3.80 50.04
C MET A 1 -35.99 -4.12 49.65
N MET A 2 -35.08 -3.76 50.55
CA MET A 2 -33.68 -4.18 50.73
C MET A 2 -32.58 -3.85 49.70
N SER A 3 -31.67 -3.02 50.23
CA SER A 3 -30.41 -2.41 49.80
C SER A 3 -29.20 -3.36 49.64
N PRO A 4 -28.04 -2.83 49.17
CA PRO A 4 -26.85 -3.58 48.75
C PRO A 4 -25.72 -3.65 49.82
N ASN A 5 -24.90 -4.70 49.79
CA ASN A 5 -23.64 -4.82 50.55
C ASN A 5 -22.47 -4.85 49.54
N LYS A 6 -21.60 -3.83 49.45
CA LYS A 6 -20.48 -3.45 50.36
C LYS A 6 -19.59 -4.62 50.78
N TYR A 7 -18.41 -4.70 50.16
CA TYR A 7 -17.22 -5.25 50.80
C TYR A 7 -16.13 -4.18 50.83
N LYS A 8 -15.64 -3.91 52.05
CA LYS A 8 -14.53 -3.03 52.39
C LYS A 8 -13.24 -3.84 52.52
N ASN A 9 -12.13 -3.15 52.25
CA ASN A 9 -10.71 -3.46 52.46
C ASN A 9 -10.32 -4.27 53.70
N ASN A 10 -9.29 -5.11 53.53
CA ASN A 10 -8.01 -5.12 54.27
C ASN A 10 -7.06 -6.08 53.53
N SER A 11 -6.04 -5.60 52.81
CA SER A 11 -4.68 -5.25 53.26
C SER A 11 -3.80 -6.44 53.65
N ASN A 12 -2.61 -6.47 53.01
CA ASN A 12 -1.38 -7.21 53.34
C ASN A 12 -1.21 -8.62 52.75
N LEU A 13 -0.64 -8.65 51.54
CA LEU A 13 0.40 -9.62 51.21
C LEU A 13 1.45 -8.93 50.33
N SER A 14 2.66 -8.86 50.88
CA SER A 14 3.87 -8.25 50.34
C SER A 14 4.27 -8.87 48.99
N MET A 15 4.30 -8.06 47.93
CA MET A 15 5.04 -8.42 46.72
C MET A 15 6.53 -8.18 46.92
N ALA A 16 7.30 -9.25 46.73
CA ALA A 16 8.74 -9.25 46.75
C ALA A 16 9.31 -8.25 45.74
N SER A 17 10.22 -7.43 46.22
CA SER A 17 11.03 -6.49 45.46
C SER A 17 12.00 -7.23 44.54
N ASN A 18 11.69 -7.30 43.25
CA ASN A 18 12.73 -7.51 42.23
C ASN A 18 13.32 -6.14 41.88
N GLY A 19 14.47 -5.85 42.50
CA GLY A 19 15.23 -4.64 42.28
C GLY A 19 15.68 -4.52 40.82
N TYR A 20 15.12 -3.55 40.11
CA TYR A 20 15.78 -2.96 38.96
C TYR A 20 16.64 -1.80 39.47
N SER A 21 17.95 -2.04 39.49
CA SER A 21 18.98 -1.04 39.74
C SER A 21 18.79 0.14 38.79
N ALA A 22 18.43 1.29 39.34
CA ALA A 22 18.57 2.58 38.69
C ALA A 22 20.07 2.92 38.68
N THR A 23 20.72 2.69 37.54
CA THR A 23 21.71 3.56 36.88
C THR A 23 22.50 2.73 35.86
N SER A 24 22.07 2.77 34.61
CA SER A 24 23.03 2.79 33.51
C SER A 24 22.67 3.99 32.65
N LYS A 25 23.53 5.01 32.66
CA LYS A 25 23.56 5.99 31.58
C LYS A 25 23.89 5.19 30.34
N GLN A 26 22.88 4.79 29.57
CA GLN A 26 23.09 4.37 28.19
C GLN A 26 23.68 5.58 27.48
N THR A 27 25.00 5.58 27.35
CA THR A 27 25.71 6.35 26.35
C THR A 27 25.02 6.02 25.03
N LYS A 28 24.23 6.96 24.49
CA LYS A 28 23.77 6.89 23.10
C LYS A 28 25.05 6.80 22.26
N CYS A 29 25.43 5.59 21.89
CA CYS A 29 26.47 5.39 20.89
C CYS A 29 25.84 5.88 19.59
N PHE A 30 26.06 7.16 19.28
CA PHE A 30 25.69 7.73 17.99
C PHE A 30 26.61 7.06 16.96
N ASN A 31 26.22 5.88 16.49
CA ASN A 31 26.77 5.37 15.26
C ASN A 31 26.48 6.44 14.20
N PRO A 32 27.49 6.93 13.46
CA PRO A 32 27.25 7.88 12.40
C PRO A 32 26.23 7.29 11.43
N PRO A 33 25.28 8.10 10.94
CA PRO A 33 24.27 7.61 10.01
C PRO A 33 24.95 7.04 8.76
N PRO A 34 24.34 6.05 8.10
CA PRO A 34 24.96 5.38 6.98
C PRO A 34 25.24 6.34 5.83
N SER A 35 26.27 6.05 5.04
CA SER A 35 26.59 6.87 3.87
C SER A 35 25.41 6.93 2.90
N MET A 36 25.15 8.13 2.38
CA MET A 36 24.17 8.34 1.32
C MET A 36 24.57 7.59 0.05
N PRO A 37 23.61 7.22 -0.83
CA PRO A 37 22.17 7.49 -0.77
C PRO A 37 21.35 6.49 0.07
N TRP A 38 20.23 6.94 0.66
CA TRP A 38 19.32 6.07 1.42
C TRP A 38 18.11 5.65 0.60
N PHE A 39 17.92 4.34 0.50
CA PHE A 39 16.81 3.71 -0.20
C PHE A 39 16.11 2.68 0.67
N GLY A 40 14.79 2.58 0.49
CA GLY A 40 14.01 1.41 0.88
C GLY A 40 13.30 0.86 -0.33
N MET A 41 13.32 -0.46 -0.50
CA MET A 41 12.76 -1.12 -1.67
C MET A 41 11.75 -2.19 -1.25
N ASP A 42 10.61 -2.24 -1.91
CA ASP A 42 9.61 -3.29 -1.76
C ASP A 42 9.40 -3.94 -3.13
N ILE A 43 9.90 -5.17 -3.27
CA ILE A 43 9.89 -5.93 -4.51
C ILE A 43 8.70 -6.89 -4.49
N GLY A 44 7.52 -6.37 -4.86
CA GLY A 44 6.29 -7.15 -4.96
C GLY A 44 6.25 -8.05 -6.18
N GLY A 45 5.23 -8.90 -6.27
CA GLY A 45 5.07 -9.83 -7.41
C GLY A 45 4.89 -9.15 -8.77
N THR A 46 4.15 -8.04 -8.81
CA THR A 46 3.83 -7.30 -10.06
C THR A 46 4.56 -5.97 -10.15
N LEU A 47 4.70 -5.26 -9.03
CA LEU A 47 5.26 -3.91 -8.99
C LEU A 47 6.35 -3.83 -7.93
N CYS A 48 7.46 -3.21 -8.30
CA CYS A 48 8.51 -2.81 -7.38
C CYS A 48 8.33 -1.34 -7.01
N LYS A 49 8.54 -1.04 -5.74
CA LYS A 49 8.45 0.29 -5.16
C LYS A 49 9.78 0.64 -4.50
N LEU A 50 10.25 1.85 -4.76
CA LEU A 50 11.50 2.40 -4.27
C LEU A 50 11.19 3.75 -3.62
N VAL A 51 11.64 3.91 -2.39
CA VAL A 51 11.58 5.18 -1.67
C VAL A 51 12.99 5.71 -1.53
N TYR A 52 13.19 6.98 -1.89
CA TYR A 52 14.46 7.68 -1.80
C TYR A 52 14.35 8.86 -0.84
N PHE A 53 15.24 8.94 0.13
CA PHE A 53 15.38 10.11 0.98
C PHE A 53 16.44 11.07 0.41
N GLU A 54 16.01 12.28 0.09
CA GLU A 54 16.86 13.38 -0.37
C GLU A 54 17.13 14.36 0.79
N PRO A 55 18.35 14.44 1.33
CA PRO A 55 18.66 15.38 2.41
C PRO A 55 18.67 16.81 1.86
N LYS A 56 18.03 17.72 2.60
CA LYS A 56 17.93 19.14 2.26
C LYS A 56 18.77 20.03 3.18
N ASP A 57 19.39 19.42 4.18
CA ASP A 57 20.22 20.04 5.22
C ASP A 57 21.73 19.82 4.98
N ILE A 58 22.14 19.66 3.73
CA ILE A 58 23.54 19.39 3.36
C ILE A 58 24.38 20.64 3.62
N THR A 59 25.44 20.50 4.42
CA THR A 59 26.40 21.56 4.69
C THR A 59 27.33 21.78 3.48
N ARG A 60 28.02 22.94 3.43
CA ARG A 60 28.98 23.21 2.34
C ARG A 60 30.12 22.18 2.30
N ASP A 61 30.66 21.83 3.46
CA ASP A 61 31.74 20.85 3.57
C ASP A 61 31.28 19.45 3.12
N GLU A 62 30.05 19.04 3.48
CA GLU A 62 29.46 17.80 2.96
C GLU A 62 29.25 17.85 1.45
N ALA A 63 28.81 18.99 0.89
CA ALA A 63 28.61 19.15 -0.54
C ALA A 63 29.93 19.11 -1.32
N ASP A 64 31.02 19.61 -0.75
CA ASP A 64 32.35 19.58 -1.35
C ASP A 64 32.98 18.18 -1.25
N ALA A 65 32.75 17.48 -0.13
CA ALA A 65 33.16 16.08 0.06
C ALA A 65 32.28 15.07 -0.71
N GLU A 66 31.09 15.48 -1.16
CA GLU A 66 30.15 14.64 -1.88
C GLU A 66 30.71 14.25 -3.26
N VAL A 67 30.93 12.94 -3.45
CA VAL A 67 31.43 12.38 -4.70
C VAL A 67 30.47 12.70 -5.85
N GLU A 68 31.03 13.06 -7.01
CA GLU A 68 30.27 13.47 -8.21
C GLU A 68 29.20 12.45 -8.65
N THR A 69 29.46 11.16 -8.45
CA THR A 69 28.47 10.08 -8.70
C THR A 69 27.20 10.26 -7.86
N LEU A 70 27.32 10.64 -6.59
CA LEU A 70 26.18 10.86 -5.68
C LEU A 70 25.37 12.10 -6.10
N LYS A 71 26.05 13.20 -6.48
CA LYS A 71 25.41 14.40 -7.06
C LYS A 71 24.59 14.06 -8.31
N ASN A 72 25.15 13.23 -9.18
CA ASN A 72 24.50 12.81 -10.42
C ASN A 72 23.30 11.90 -10.17
N ILE A 73 23.39 10.96 -9.21
CA ILE A 73 22.24 10.12 -8.82
C ILE A 73 21.13 10.96 -8.21
N ARG A 74 21.44 11.85 -7.25
CA ARG A 74 20.45 12.77 -6.67
C ARG A 74 19.76 13.58 -7.76
N ARG A 75 20.54 14.20 -8.66
CA ARG A 75 20.01 15.00 -9.78
C ARG A 75 19.14 14.15 -10.70
N TYR A 76 19.55 12.92 -11.02
CA TYR A 76 18.78 12.02 -11.88
C TYR A 76 17.44 11.66 -11.25
N LEU A 77 17.41 11.31 -9.95
CA LEU A 77 16.18 10.95 -9.26
C LEU A 77 15.24 12.15 -9.09
N THR A 78 15.76 13.35 -8.83
CA THR A 78 14.94 14.52 -8.48
C THR A 78 14.48 15.33 -9.69
N LYS A 79 15.27 15.39 -10.77
CA LYS A 79 14.91 16.16 -11.99
C LYS A 79 14.06 15.40 -13.00
N ASN A 80 13.94 14.07 -12.87
CA ASN A 80 13.14 13.26 -13.77
C ASN A 80 11.90 12.71 -13.03
N SER A 81 10.79 12.57 -13.75
CA SER A 81 9.59 11.86 -13.29
C SER A 81 9.42 10.50 -13.96
N ALA A 82 10.13 10.25 -15.07
CA ALA A 82 10.20 8.97 -15.76
C ALA A 82 11.63 8.45 -15.78
N TYR A 83 11.81 7.15 -15.55
CA TYR A 83 13.11 6.47 -15.54
C TYR A 83 13.08 5.30 -16.52
N GLY A 84 13.90 5.38 -17.57
CA GLY A 84 13.78 4.45 -18.69
C GLY A 84 12.40 4.57 -19.34
N LYS A 85 11.80 3.44 -19.72
CA LYS A 85 10.47 3.40 -20.35
C LYS A 85 9.31 3.16 -19.37
N THR A 86 9.60 2.59 -18.21
CA THR A 86 8.58 1.97 -17.32
C THR A 86 8.66 2.46 -15.87
N GLY A 87 9.75 3.10 -15.47
CA GLY A 87 9.89 3.67 -14.14
C GLY A 87 9.20 5.02 -14.04
N HIS A 88 8.48 5.24 -12.94
CA HIS A 88 7.71 6.45 -12.70
C HIS A 88 7.91 6.96 -11.26
N ARG A 89 8.08 8.27 -11.10
CA ARG A 89 8.07 8.94 -9.79
C ARG A 89 6.72 9.59 -9.56
N ASP A 90 6.01 9.14 -8.54
CA ASP A 90 4.72 9.70 -8.13
C ASP A 90 4.94 11.02 -7.36
N THR A 91 5.20 12.09 -8.11
CA THR A 91 5.53 13.43 -7.58
C THR A 91 4.47 14.02 -6.64
N HIS A 92 3.20 13.67 -6.86
CA HIS A 92 2.07 14.10 -6.03
C HIS A 92 2.08 13.48 -4.62
N LEU A 93 2.87 12.41 -4.40
CA LEU A 93 3.07 11.77 -3.10
C LEU A 93 4.34 12.26 -2.41
N GLN A 94 5.08 13.22 -2.96
CA GLN A 94 6.31 13.71 -2.33
C GLN A 94 6.02 14.25 -0.91
N MET A 95 6.83 13.83 0.06
CA MET A 95 6.74 14.34 1.44
C MET A 95 7.97 15.20 1.75
N ASP A 96 7.76 16.50 1.87
CA ASP A 96 8.81 17.47 2.21
C ASP A 96 8.97 17.66 3.72
N ASN A 97 10.15 18.16 4.13
CA ASN A 97 10.49 18.50 5.51
C ASN A 97 10.34 17.33 6.52
N VAL A 98 10.55 16.10 6.06
CA VAL A 98 10.53 14.91 6.90
C VAL A 98 11.88 14.70 7.61
N GLU A 99 11.86 14.09 8.79
CA GLU A 99 13.07 13.80 9.56
C GLU A 99 13.33 12.29 9.61
N ILE A 100 14.50 11.88 9.10
CA ILE A 100 14.96 10.48 9.15
C ILE A 100 16.38 10.49 9.67
N ARG A 101 16.64 9.73 10.75
CA ARG A 101 17.97 9.60 11.38
C ARG A 101 18.62 10.96 11.70
N GLY A 102 17.83 11.91 12.19
CA GLY A 102 18.29 13.26 12.54
C GLY A 102 18.66 14.15 11.35
N ARG A 103 18.34 13.73 10.12
CA ARG A 103 18.49 14.54 8.90
C ARG A 103 17.13 15.01 8.42
N ARG A 104 17.04 16.27 7.98
CA ARG A 104 15.83 16.83 7.38
C ARG A 104 15.91 16.78 5.87
N GLY A 105 14.86 16.29 5.23
CA GLY A 105 14.85 16.09 3.79
C GLY A 105 13.48 15.90 3.17
N THR A 106 13.49 15.32 1.98
CA THR A 106 12.30 15.00 1.18
C THR A 106 12.27 13.50 0.88
N LEU A 107 11.11 12.86 1.04
CA LEU A 107 10.86 11.50 0.55
C LEU A 107 10.29 11.53 -0.86
N HIS A 108 10.90 10.74 -1.74
CA HIS A 108 10.47 10.53 -3.12
C HIS A 108 9.99 9.09 -3.31
N PHE A 109 8.87 8.94 -4.03
CA PHE A 109 8.19 7.66 -4.24
C PHE A 109 8.27 7.24 -5.70
N ILE A 110 8.90 6.11 -5.97
CA ILE A 110 9.22 5.63 -7.31
C ILE A 110 8.73 4.20 -7.47
N ARG A 111 8.17 3.87 -8.63
CA ARG A 111 7.70 2.52 -8.96
C ARG A 111 8.10 2.11 -10.37
N PHE A 112 8.20 0.80 -10.57
CA PHE A 112 8.34 0.19 -11.89
C PHE A 112 7.81 -1.26 -11.86
N PRO A 113 7.42 -1.85 -13.00
CA PRO A 113 6.98 -3.24 -13.05
C PRO A 113 8.09 -4.19 -12.60
N THR A 114 7.78 -5.20 -11.78
CA THR A 114 8.77 -6.17 -11.29
C THR A 114 9.42 -6.96 -12.44
N SER A 115 8.70 -7.15 -13.56
CA SER A 115 9.24 -7.75 -14.79
C SER A 115 10.42 -6.96 -15.37
N GLU A 116 10.52 -5.67 -15.08
CA GLU A 116 11.56 -4.76 -15.56
C GLU A 116 12.78 -4.70 -14.64
N MET A 117 12.90 -5.63 -13.67
CA MET A 117 14.03 -5.67 -12.72
C MET A 117 15.40 -5.69 -13.41
N GLY A 118 15.55 -6.43 -14.52
CA GLY A 118 16.79 -6.45 -15.29
C GLY A 118 17.17 -5.08 -15.84
N ASN A 119 16.19 -4.32 -16.34
CA ASN A 119 16.40 -2.95 -16.82
C ASN A 119 16.77 -2.00 -15.67
N PHE A 120 16.16 -2.19 -14.50
CA PHE A 120 16.54 -1.45 -13.29
C PHE A 120 17.99 -1.74 -12.88
N LEU A 121 18.42 -3.00 -12.84
CA LEU A 121 19.79 -3.37 -12.47
C LEU A 121 20.82 -2.82 -13.47
N ALA A 122 20.54 -2.92 -14.77
CA ALA A 122 21.37 -2.32 -15.81
C ALA A 122 21.48 -0.80 -15.66
N LEU A 123 20.36 -0.12 -15.35
CA LEU A 123 20.35 1.31 -15.07
C LEU A 123 21.18 1.64 -13.83
N ALA A 124 20.98 0.94 -12.71
CA ALA A 124 21.71 1.14 -11.46
C ALA A 124 23.22 0.96 -11.67
N LYS A 125 23.63 -0.04 -12.45
CA LYS A 125 25.02 -0.26 -12.87
C LYS A 125 25.56 0.93 -13.67
N SER A 126 24.83 1.36 -14.70
CA SER A 126 25.26 2.47 -15.58
C SER A 126 25.39 3.81 -14.86
N LYS A 127 24.62 4.02 -13.79
CA LYS A 127 24.66 5.22 -12.95
C LYS A 127 25.67 5.13 -11.80
N GLY A 128 26.39 4.01 -11.66
CA GLY A 128 27.39 3.83 -10.63
C GLY A 128 26.81 3.70 -9.21
N MET A 129 25.55 3.29 -9.06
CA MET A 129 24.92 3.15 -7.73
C MET A 129 25.65 2.12 -6.85
N ALA A 130 26.15 1.05 -7.49
CA ALA A 130 26.96 0.01 -6.86
C ALA A 130 28.25 0.53 -6.18
N ASN A 131 28.77 1.69 -6.64
CA ASN A 131 29.99 2.27 -6.08
C ASN A 131 29.71 3.06 -4.79
N LEU A 132 28.45 3.42 -4.53
CA LEU A 132 28.05 4.22 -3.37
C LEU A 132 27.36 3.39 -2.30
N VAL A 133 26.61 2.37 -2.71
CA VAL A 133 25.82 1.52 -1.81
C VAL A 133 26.20 0.08 -2.03
N THR A 134 26.70 -0.58 -0.99
CA THR A 134 26.96 -2.02 -1.01
C THR A 134 25.75 -2.84 -0.56
N THR A 135 24.82 -2.22 0.18
CA THR A 135 23.64 -2.91 0.75
C THR A 135 22.38 -2.06 0.63
N VAL A 136 21.30 -2.63 0.10
CA VAL A 136 19.97 -1.99 0.01
C VAL A 136 18.97 -2.72 0.90
N CYS A 137 18.18 -1.97 1.68
CA CYS A 137 17.03 -2.52 2.38
C CYS A 137 15.96 -2.94 1.38
N ALA A 138 15.56 -4.20 1.44
CA ALA A 138 14.52 -4.75 0.59
C ALA A 138 13.51 -5.59 1.37
N THR A 139 12.24 -5.49 0.99
CA THR A 139 11.17 -6.37 1.43
C THR A 139 10.35 -6.90 0.25
N GLY A 140 9.29 -7.64 0.54
CA GLY A 140 8.49 -8.37 -0.43
C GLY A 140 9.17 -9.66 -0.89
N GLY A 141 8.40 -10.57 -1.46
CA GLY A 141 8.94 -11.86 -1.96
C GLY A 141 10.07 -11.69 -2.99
N GLY A 142 10.10 -10.59 -3.73
CA GLY A 142 11.16 -10.28 -4.69
C GLY A 142 12.53 -10.02 -4.06
N ALA A 143 12.59 -9.61 -2.78
CA ALA A 143 13.86 -9.46 -2.06
C ALA A 143 14.63 -10.80 -1.96
N PHE A 144 13.91 -11.91 -1.89
CA PHE A 144 14.50 -13.26 -1.94
C PHE A 144 14.76 -13.70 -3.38
N LYS A 145 13.77 -13.50 -4.27
CA LYS A 145 13.84 -13.96 -5.67
C LYS A 145 15.03 -13.34 -6.44
N PHE A 146 15.32 -12.07 -6.21
CA PHE A 146 16.30 -11.31 -7.00
C PHE A 146 17.64 -11.09 -6.27
N GLU A 147 17.86 -11.67 -5.09
CA GLU A 147 19.09 -11.48 -4.32
C GLU A 147 20.36 -11.78 -5.13
N GLU A 148 20.40 -12.92 -5.81
CA GLU A 148 21.53 -13.31 -6.67
C GLU A 148 21.70 -12.40 -7.88
N ASN A 149 20.61 -11.85 -8.44
CA ASN A 149 20.70 -10.87 -9.53
C ASN A 149 21.37 -9.57 -9.05
N PHE A 150 20.97 -9.05 -7.90
CA PHE A 150 21.62 -7.86 -7.30
C PHE A 150 23.10 -8.13 -7.04
N LYS A 151 23.43 -9.30 -6.49
CA LYS A 151 24.83 -9.63 -6.20
C LYS A 151 25.66 -9.78 -7.47
N ARG A 152 25.15 -10.47 -8.49
CA ARG A 152 25.88 -10.74 -9.74
C ARG A 152 26.00 -9.52 -10.64
N GLU A 153 24.93 -8.73 -10.77
CA GLU A 153 24.86 -7.68 -11.80
C GLU A 153 25.40 -6.33 -11.32
N VAL A 154 25.20 -6.01 -10.04
CA VAL A 154 25.59 -4.74 -9.42
C VAL A 154 26.46 -4.89 -8.16
N ASN A 155 26.85 -6.11 -7.76
CA ASN A 155 27.64 -6.36 -6.55
C ASN A 155 27.03 -5.76 -5.26
N MET A 156 25.70 -5.69 -5.20
CA MET A 156 24.97 -5.20 -4.03
C MET A 156 24.34 -6.37 -3.27
N SER A 157 24.36 -6.30 -1.94
CA SER A 157 23.64 -7.21 -1.06
C SER A 157 22.26 -6.64 -0.73
N LEU A 158 21.27 -7.53 -0.53
CA LEU A 158 19.95 -7.13 -0.05
C LEU A 158 19.84 -7.40 1.45
N ALA A 159 19.65 -6.35 2.25
CA ALA A 159 19.22 -6.47 3.62
C ALA A 159 17.71 -6.75 3.62
N LYS A 160 17.33 -8.00 3.83
CA LYS A 160 15.95 -8.47 3.68
C LYS A 160 15.15 -8.25 4.96
N PHE A 161 13.97 -7.65 4.83
CA PHE A 161 13.02 -7.43 5.93
C PHE A 161 11.66 -8.04 5.63
N ASP A 162 10.90 -8.40 6.67
CA ASP A 162 9.56 -8.96 6.53
C ASP A 162 8.58 -7.94 5.90
N GLU A 163 7.74 -8.42 4.99
CA GLU A 163 6.81 -7.60 4.19
C GLU A 163 5.75 -6.93 5.03
N LEU A 164 5.13 -7.68 5.95
CA LEU A 164 4.06 -7.16 6.78
C LEU A 164 4.60 -6.24 7.88
N HIS A 165 5.75 -6.58 8.47
CA HIS A 165 6.39 -5.70 9.44
C HIS A 165 6.83 -4.37 8.82
N SER A 166 7.41 -4.41 7.61
CA SER A 166 7.79 -3.20 6.87
C SER A 166 6.55 -2.37 6.51
N LEU A 167 5.47 -3.03 6.06
CA LEU A 167 4.19 -2.37 5.78
C LEU A 167 3.68 -1.58 6.99
N ILE A 168 3.52 -2.24 8.14
CA ILE A 168 2.99 -1.61 9.35
C ILE A 168 3.89 -0.46 9.84
N ARG A 169 5.21 -0.65 9.83
CA ARG A 169 6.16 0.40 10.21
C ARG A 169 6.05 1.62 9.29
N GLY A 170 5.96 1.40 7.98
CA GLY A 170 5.82 2.49 7.02
C GLY A 170 4.51 3.24 7.17
N MET A 171 3.40 2.54 7.41
CA MET A 171 2.09 3.14 7.68
C MET A 171 2.14 4.06 8.91
N LEU A 172 2.64 3.56 10.04
CA LEU A 172 2.74 4.33 11.28
C LEU A 172 3.62 5.58 11.11
N TYR A 173 4.77 5.45 10.43
CA TYR A 173 5.64 6.59 10.16
C TYR A 173 4.95 7.65 9.30
N ILE A 174 4.33 7.25 8.18
CA ILE A 174 3.65 8.22 7.30
C ILE A 174 2.50 8.88 8.04
N GLU A 175 1.69 8.15 8.80
CA GLU A 175 0.58 8.73 9.59
C GLU A 175 1.08 9.82 10.55
N THR A 176 2.17 9.55 11.28
CA THR A 176 2.76 10.54 12.20
C THR A 176 3.35 11.77 11.50
N THR A 177 3.66 11.67 10.20
CA THR A 177 4.35 12.71 9.42
C THR A 177 3.40 13.44 8.46
N ASN A 178 2.26 12.84 8.12
CA ASN A 178 1.26 13.38 7.19
C ASN A 178 -0.15 13.32 7.83
N PRO A 179 -0.62 14.42 8.46
CA PRO A 179 -1.94 14.46 9.11
C PRO A 179 -3.15 14.30 8.17
N ARG A 180 -2.94 14.23 6.85
CA ARG A 180 -3.98 14.02 5.84
C ARG A 180 -3.85 12.66 5.15
N GLU A 181 -3.10 11.74 5.75
CA GLU A 181 -2.82 10.44 5.14
C GLU A 181 -4.08 9.59 4.99
N CYS A 182 -4.90 9.52 6.04
CA CYS A 182 -6.08 8.69 6.06
C CYS A 182 -7.35 9.45 5.61
N TYR A 183 -8.20 8.78 4.85
CA TYR A 183 -9.47 9.33 4.39
C TYR A 183 -10.52 8.25 4.16
N TYR A 184 -11.77 8.67 4.00
CA TYR A 184 -12.87 7.84 3.54
C TYR A 184 -13.68 8.55 2.44
N TRP A 185 -14.53 7.81 1.74
CA TRP A 185 -15.50 8.37 0.80
C TRP A 185 -16.85 8.51 1.50
N ALA A 186 -17.34 9.75 1.64
CA ALA A 186 -18.72 10.01 2.05
C ALA A 186 -19.66 9.77 0.86
N ASP A 187 -20.88 9.32 1.15
CA ASP A 187 -21.95 9.07 0.17
C ASP A 187 -21.47 8.33 -1.10
N PRO A 188 -20.80 7.17 -0.97
CA PRO A 188 -20.03 6.55 -2.07
C PRO A 188 -20.89 6.08 -3.26
N THR A 189 -22.22 6.04 -3.11
CA THR A 189 -23.20 5.65 -4.14
C THR A 189 -23.88 6.81 -4.84
N ASP A 190 -23.79 8.02 -4.29
CA ASP A 190 -24.40 9.20 -4.89
C ASP A 190 -23.30 10.02 -5.57
N ASP A 191 -23.21 9.94 -6.90
CA ASP A 191 -22.17 10.64 -7.65
C ASP A 191 -22.21 12.18 -7.49
N THR A 192 -23.34 12.75 -7.04
CA THR A 192 -23.48 14.19 -6.79
C THR A 192 -23.01 14.61 -5.40
N LEU A 193 -23.15 13.73 -4.40
CA LEU A 193 -22.74 13.98 -3.01
C LEU A 193 -21.38 13.37 -2.67
N CYS A 194 -20.92 12.40 -3.46
CA CYS A 194 -19.72 11.63 -3.16
C CYS A 194 -18.47 12.51 -3.13
N HIS A 195 -17.81 12.56 -1.97
CA HIS A 195 -16.58 13.31 -1.81
C HIS A 195 -15.62 12.64 -0.82
N LYS A 196 -14.33 12.97 -0.97
CA LYS A 196 -13.25 12.50 -0.12
C LYS A 196 -13.24 13.30 1.19
N VAL A 197 -13.25 12.61 2.33
CA VAL A 197 -13.23 13.23 3.66
C VAL A 197 -11.99 12.75 4.45
N PRO A 198 -11.14 13.67 4.94
CA PRO A 198 -10.03 13.31 5.82
C PRO A 198 -10.52 12.57 7.06
N PHE A 199 -9.76 11.57 7.50
CA PHE A 199 -10.03 10.80 8.70
C PHE A 199 -8.85 10.94 9.66
N ASP A 200 -9.12 11.32 10.90
CA ASP A 200 -8.10 11.36 11.95
C ASP A 200 -7.74 9.93 12.34
N PHE A 201 -6.53 9.50 11.96
CA PHE A 201 -6.01 8.16 12.22
C PHE A 201 -4.86 8.18 13.25
N SER A 202 -4.80 9.24 14.06
CA SER A 202 -3.84 9.42 15.15
C SER A 202 -3.98 8.39 16.28
N GLU A 203 -5.18 7.83 16.45
CA GLU A 203 -5.44 6.65 17.29
C GLU A 203 -5.72 5.42 16.41
N PRO A 204 -4.68 4.78 15.82
CA PRO A 204 -4.85 3.71 14.85
C PRO A 204 -5.34 2.40 15.47
N TYR A 205 -5.63 2.36 16.77
CA TYR A 205 -6.18 1.19 17.45
C TYR A 205 -7.72 1.17 17.31
N PRO A 206 -8.33 0.02 16.99
CA PRO A 206 -7.78 -1.34 16.92
C PRO A 206 -7.26 -1.77 15.54
N PHE A 207 -7.16 -0.87 14.55
CA PHE A 207 -6.78 -1.20 13.17
C PHE A 207 -5.33 -1.69 13.02
N ILE A 208 -4.41 -1.11 13.79
CA ILE A 208 -3.00 -1.49 13.84
C ILE A 208 -2.61 -1.76 15.29
N VAL A 209 -2.38 -3.02 15.64
CA VAL A 209 -1.94 -3.44 16.98
C VAL A 209 -0.44 -3.76 16.97
N ASN A 210 0.27 -3.41 18.06
CA ASN A 210 1.68 -3.81 18.28
C ASN A 210 1.92 -5.32 18.13
N ASN A 211 0.87 -6.14 18.30
CA ASN A 211 0.84 -7.56 17.99
C ASN A 211 -0.11 -7.81 16.80
N PHE A 212 0.35 -7.55 15.59
CA PHE A 212 -0.41 -7.86 14.38
C PHE A 212 -0.22 -9.33 13.98
N LYS A 213 -1.26 -9.90 13.36
CA LYS A 213 -1.23 -11.25 12.80
C LYS A 213 -1.90 -11.22 11.43
N ARG A 214 -1.37 -11.97 10.48
CA ARG A 214 -2.04 -12.21 9.20
C ARG A 214 -3.24 -13.11 9.44
N ILE A 215 -4.44 -12.53 9.46
CA ILE A 215 -5.69 -13.26 9.72
C ILE A 215 -6.01 -14.22 8.57
N SER A 216 -5.92 -13.73 7.33
CA SER A 216 -6.22 -14.51 6.12
C SER A 216 -5.57 -13.87 4.88
N GLY A 217 -5.94 -14.34 3.69
CA GLY A 217 -5.65 -13.72 2.40
C GLY A 217 -6.43 -14.38 1.27
N THR A 218 -6.51 -13.70 0.12
CA THR A 218 -7.08 -14.22 -1.12
C THR A 218 -6.06 -14.12 -2.24
N SER A 219 -6.05 -15.09 -3.15
CA SER A 219 -5.27 -15.01 -4.40
C SER A 219 -5.94 -14.15 -5.46
N LEU A 220 -7.20 -13.74 -5.25
CA LEU A 220 -7.97 -12.85 -6.13
C LEU A 220 -7.70 -11.39 -5.75
N GLY A 221 -6.65 -10.80 -6.32
CA GLY A 221 -6.22 -9.44 -6.02
C GLY A 221 -5.92 -8.62 -7.27
N GLY A 222 -5.14 -7.54 -7.12
CA GLY A 222 -4.79 -6.66 -8.24
C GLY A 222 -4.04 -7.36 -9.39
N GLY A 223 -3.24 -8.39 -9.09
CA GLY A 223 -2.61 -9.21 -10.11
C GLY A 223 -3.61 -10.04 -10.94
N THR A 224 -4.69 -10.52 -10.30
CA THR A 224 -5.79 -11.21 -10.99
C THR A 224 -6.57 -10.25 -11.87
N PHE A 225 -6.90 -9.06 -11.34
CA PHE A 225 -7.54 -8.01 -12.14
C PHE A 225 -6.73 -7.67 -13.39
N LEU A 226 -5.45 -7.31 -13.22
CA LEU A 226 -4.60 -6.92 -14.34
C LEU A 226 -4.42 -8.07 -15.34
N GLY A 227 -4.12 -9.29 -14.85
CA GLY A 227 -3.93 -10.44 -15.73
C GLY A 227 -5.17 -10.80 -16.55
N LEU A 228 -6.35 -10.78 -15.93
CA LEU A 228 -7.61 -11.03 -16.65
C LEU A 228 -7.93 -9.89 -17.63
N CYS A 229 -7.71 -8.63 -17.26
CA CYS A 229 -7.90 -7.50 -18.19
C CYS A 229 -6.97 -7.63 -19.40
N CYS A 230 -5.69 -7.97 -19.21
CA CYS A 230 -4.76 -8.22 -20.32
C CYS A 230 -5.29 -9.31 -21.27
N LEU A 231 -5.78 -10.43 -20.72
CA LEU A 231 -6.32 -11.54 -21.52
C LEU A 231 -7.62 -11.19 -22.25
N LEU A 232 -8.53 -10.49 -21.59
CA LEU A 232 -9.88 -10.22 -22.10
C LEU A 232 -9.96 -9.00 -23.01
N THR A 233 -9.06 -8.03 -22.83
CA THR A 233 -9.12 -6.73 -23.52
C THR A 233 -7.89 -6.42 -24.37
N GLY A 234 -6.76 -7.04 -24.06
CA GLY A 234 -5.47 -6.74 -24.69
C GLY A 234 -4.79 -5.48 -24.17
N CYS A 235 -5.23 -4.90 -23.04
CA CYS A 235 -4.49 -3.83 -22.36
C CYS A 235 -3.12 -4.33 -21.87
N ASN A 236 -2.15 -3.45 -21.76
CA ASN A 236 -0.77 -3.79 -21.37
C ASN A 236 -0.36 -3.18 -20.03
N THR A 237 -1.09 -2.16 -19.56
CA THR A 237 -0.78 -1.45 -18.32
C THR A 237 -1.97 -1.44 -17.38
N PHE A 238 -1.69 -1.22 -16.10
CA PHE A 238 -2.74 -1.09 -15.09
C PHE A 238 -3.59 0.15 -15.34
N GLU A 239 -2.95 1.26 -15.72
CA GLU A 239 -3.61 2.51 -16.07
C GLU A 239 -4.57 2.35 -17.26
N GLU A 240 -4.17 1.66 -18.34
CA GLU A 240 -5.07 1.32 -19.45
C GLU A 240 -6.26 0.45 -19.01
N ALA A 241 -6.03 -0.52 -18.11
CA ALA A 241 -7.10 -1.39 -17.60
C ALA A 241 -8.14 -0.60 -16.79
N ILE A 242 -7.70 0.39 -16.00
CA ILE A 242 -8.59 1.28 -15.24
C ILE A 242 -9.34 2.25 -16.17
N GLU A 243 -8.67 2.77 -17.21
CA GLU A 243 -9.29 3.62 -18.21
C GLU A 243 -10.42 2.89 -18.95
N LEU A 244 -10.16 1.66 -19.42
CA LEU A 244 -11.19 0.80 -20.02
C LEU A 244 -12.36 0.54 -19.05
N ALA A 245 -12.06 0.22 -17.79
CA ALA A 245 -13.11 -0.03 -16.79
C ALA A 245 -13.97 1.23 -16.52
N THR A 246 -13.39 2.42 -16.61
CA THR A 246 -14.12 3.69 -16.43
C THR A 246 -15.19 3.89 -17.50
N GLY A 247 -14.90 3.50 -18.74
CA GLY A 247 -15.84 3.59 -19.86
C GLY A 247 -16.82 2.41 -20.01
N GLY A 248 -16.71 1.39 -19.15
CA GLY A 248 -17.48 0.15 -19.27
C GLY A 248 -18.73 0.07 -18.41
N ASP A 249 -19.62 -0.86 -18.75
CA ASP A 249 -20.80 -1.23 -17.97
C ASP A 249 -20.79 -2.73 -17.63
N ASN A 250 -20.56 -3.06 -16.35
CA ASN A 250 -20.52 -4.46 -15.93
C ASN A 250 -21.88 -5.16 -16.03
N THR A 251 -23.01 -4.43 -16.06
CA THR A 251 -24.35 -5.04 -16.14
C THR A 251 -24.63 -5.71 -17.49
N ARG A 252 -23.78 -5.49 -18.49
CA ARG A 252 -23.79 -6.21 -19.78
C ARG A 252 -23.09 -7.56 -19.71
N VAL A 253 -22.26 -7.78 -18.69
CA VAL A 253 -21.41 -8.96 -18.49
C VAL A 253 -21.89 -9.82 -17.31
N ASP A 254 -22.21 -9.17 -16.20
CA ASP A 254 -22.66 -9.78 -14.95
C ASP A 254 -24.15 -10.09 -14.99
N LYS A 255 -24.56 -11.18 -14.36
CA LYS A 255 -25.98 -11.49 -14.14
C LYS A 255 -26.42 -10.90 -12.80
N LEU A 256 -27.45 -10.05 -12.83
CA LEU A 256 -27.99 -9.35 -11.68
C LEU A 256 -29.13 -10.14 -11.02
N VAL A 257 -29.53 -9.78 -9.80
CA VAL A 257 -30.66 -10.40 -9.09
C VAL A 257 -31.95 -10.29 -9.92
N LYS A 258 -32.21 -9.14 -10.53
CA LYS A 258 -33.40 -8.93 -11.38
C LYS A 258 -33.41 -9.81 -12.63
N ASP A 259 -32.25 -10.24 -13.12
CA ASP A 259 -32.17 -11.15 -14.28
C ASP A 259 -32.60 -12.59 -13.93
N ILE A 260 -32.72 -12.91 -12.64
CA ILE A 260 -33.15 -14.21 -12.11
C ILE A 260 -34.57 -14.11 -11.55
N TYR A 261 -34.85 -13.08 -10.76
CA TYR A 261 -36.09 -12.93 -10.00
C TYR A 261 -37.11 -11.96 -10.61
N GLY A 262 -36.75 -11.22 -11.67
CA GLY A 262 -37.62 -10.20 -12.28
C GLY A 262 -37.73 -8.90 -11.48
N GLY A 263 -36.97 -8.74 -10.40
CA GLY A 263 -36.97 -7.59 -9.50
C GLY A 263 -36.08 -7.87 -8.29
N ASP A 264 -36.43 -7.30 -7.13
CA ASP A 264 -35.74 -7.55 -5.86
C ASP A 264 -36.02 -8.96 -5.33
N TYR A 265 -35.06 -9.55 -4.62
CA TYR A 265 -35.27 -10.78 -3.85
C TYR A 265 -35.62 -10.44 -2.40
N GLY A 266 -36.91 -10.16 -2.19
CA GLY A 266 -37.48 -9.66 -0.93
C GLY A 266 -37.15 -10.46 0.34
N PRO A 267 -37.23 -11.80 0.37
CA PRO A 267 -37.01 -12.58 1.60
C PRO A 267 -35.66 -12.35 2.29
N PHE A 268 -34.63 -11.95 1.53
CA PHE A 268 -33.29 -11.66 2.05
C PHE A 268 -32.84 -10.22 1.78
N CYS A 269 -33.78 -9.34 1.37
CA CYS A 269 -33.52 -7.93 1.08
C CYS A 269 -32.36 -7.73 0.08
N LEU A 270 -32.34 -8.49 -1.02
CA LEU A 270 -31.35 -8.28 -2.09
C LEU A 270 -31.96 -7.41 -3.21
N PRO A 271 -31.40 -6.21 -3.47
CA PRO A 271 -31.81 -5.33 -4.55
C PRO A 271 -31.65 -5.99 -5.92
N GLY A 272 -32.53 -5.67 -6.85
CA GLY A 272 -32.52 -6.22 -8.21
C GLY A 272 -31.28 -5.86 -9.03
N ASP A 273 -30.64 -4.73 -8.73
CA ASP A 273 -29.40 -4.26 -9.37
C ASP A 273 -28.13 -4.88 -8.76
N LEU A 274 -28.25 -5.64 -7.67
CA LEU A 274 -27.14 -6.37 -7.07
C LEU A 274 -26.64 -7.48 -8.02
N VAL A 275 -25.32 -7.62 -8.13
CA VAL A 275 -24.69 -8.72 -8.88
C VAL A 275 -24.99 -10.05 -8.18
N ALA A 276 -25.68 -10.95 -8.89
CA ALA A 276 -25.95 -12.30 -8.42
C ALA A 276 -24.86 -13.28 -8.89
N SER A 277 -24.35 -13.10 -10.11
CA SER A 277 -23.29 -13.94 -10.68
C SER A 277 -22.39 -13.11 -11.61
N SER A 278 -21.17 -12.84 -11.13
CA SER A 278 -20.10 -12.22 -11.91
C SER A 278 -19.83 -12.99 -13.22
N PHE A 279 -19.76 -12.29 -14.35
CA PHE A 279 -19.64 -12.86 -15.70
C PHE A 279 -20.77 -13.82 -16.10
N GLY A 280 -21.88 -13.85 -15.35
CA GLY A 280 -22.96 -14.83 -15.50
C GLY A 280 -23.75 -14.73 -16.80
N GLN A 281 -23.62 -13.64 -17.57
CA GLN A 281 -24.21 -13.54 -18.91
C GLN A 281 -23.30 -14.11 -20.01
N MET A 282 -22.02 -14.31 -19.72
CA MET A 282 -21.02 -14.73 -20.73
C MET A 282 -21.12 -16.20 -21.12
N ASN A 283 -22.05 -16.98 -20.53
CA ASN A 283 -22.40 -18.30 -21.03
C ASN A 283 -23.17 -18.23 -22.38
N SER A 284 -23.88 -17.13 -22.66
CA SER A 284 -24.58 -16.90 -23.92
C SER A 284 -23.65 -16.39 -25.02
N LYS A 285 -23.72 -17.03 -26.20
CA LYS A 285 -22.92 -16.64 -27.36
C LYS A 285 -23.29 -15.24 -27.85
N ASP A 286 -24.58 -14.93 -27.90
CA ASP A 286 -25.07 -13.63 -28.41
C ASP A 286 -24.66 -12.50 -27.46
N ARG A 287 -24.71 -12.74 -26.14
CA ARG A 287 -24.21 -11.79 -25.14
C ARG A 287 -22.71 -11.54 -25.28
N ARG A 288 -21.92 -12.61 -25.47
CA ARG A 288 -20.47 -12.48 -25.72
C ARG A 288 -20.15 -11.65 -26.97
N GLN A 289 -20.99 -11.71 -28.01
CA GLN A 289 -20.81 -10.91 -29.22
C GLN A 289 -21.23 -9.44 -29.06
N ALA A 290 -22.08 -9.15 -28.08
CA ALA A 290 -22.61 -7.81 -27.85
C ALA A 290 -21.77 -6.95 -26.90
N VAL A 291 -20.94 -7.55 -26.03
CA VAL A 291 -20.10 -6.80 -25.08
C VAL A 291 -18.85 -6.23 -25.73
N ASN A 292 -18.35 -5.11 -25.20
CA ASN A 292 -17.07 -4.52 -25.61
C ASN A 292 -15.97 -4.80 -24.56
N LYS A 293 -14.77 -4.28 -24.82
CA LYS A 293 -13.60 -4.49 -23.95
C LYS A 293 -13.74 -3.74 -22.63
N GLU A 294 -14.34 -2.56 -22.69
CA GLU A 294 -14.62 -1.68 -21.57
C GLU A 294 -15.54 -2.37 -20.56
N ASP A 295 -16.63 -3.00 -21.03
CA ASP A 295 -17.56 -3.78 -20.21
C ASP A 295 -16.84 -4.93 -19.48
N LEU A 296 -15.96 -5.66 -20.19
CA LEU A 296 -15.18 -6.76 -19.62
C LEU A 296 -14.18 -6.25 -18.57
N ALA A 297 -13.51 -5.12 -18.82
CA ALA A 297 -12.63 -4.49 -17.84
C ALA A 297 -13.40 -4.06 -16.58
N ARG A 298 -14.56 -3.42 -16.76
CA ARG A 298 -15.44 -2.99 -15.66
C ARG A 298 -15.96 -4.18 -14.85
N ALA A 299 -16.40 -5.25 -15.51
CA ALA A 299 -16.86 -6.47 -14.84
C ALA A 299 -15.74 -7.18 -14.07
N THR A 300 -14.53 -7.22 -14.64
CA THR A 300 -13.34 -7.75 -13.93
C THR A 300 -13.05 -6.92 -12.68
N LEU A 301 -13.07 -5.58 -12.80
CA LEU A 301 -12.82 -4.66 -11.70
C LEU A 301 -13.86 -4.85 -10.57
N VAL A 302 -15.14 -4.85 -10.92
CA VAL A 302 -16.26 -5.02 -9.96
C VAL A 302 -16.16 -6.38 -9.26
N THR A 303 -15.90 -7.45 -10.01
CA THR A 303 -15.80 -8.81 -9.46
C THR A 303 -14.69 -8.93 -8.42
N ILE A 304 -13.48 -8.48 -8.75
CA ILE A 304 -12.33 -8.55 -7.83
C ILE A 304 -12.56 -7.64 -6.62
N THR A 305 -13.07 -6.42 -6.85
CA THR A 305 -13.32 -5.46 -5.77
C THR A 305 -14.37 -5.97 -4.78
N ASN A 306 -15.51 -6.46 -5.27
CA ASN A 306 -16.58 -6.97 -4.41
C ASN A 306 -16.15 -8.25 -3.66
N ASN A 307 -15.32 -9.10 -4.27
CA ASN A 307 -14.76 -10.26 -3.58
C ASN A 307 -13.86 -9.83 -2.41
N ILE A 308 -12.96 -8.86 -2.63
CA ILE A 308 -12.11 -8.29 -1.58
C ILE A 308 -12.97 -7.67 -0.47
N GLY A 309 -13.96 -6.84 -0.83
CA GLY A 309 -14.87 -6.23 0.14
C GLY A 309 -15.61 -7.27 0.98
N SER A 310 -16.16 -8.31 0.36
CA SER A 310 -16.90 -9.37 1.07
C SER A 310 -16.04 -10.12 2.10
N ILE A 311 -14.76 -10.36 1.79
CA ILE A 311 -13.80 -10.99 2.72
C ILE A 311 -13.43 -10.00 3.84
N ALA A 312 -13.17 -8.73 3.49
CA ALA A 312 -12.72 -7.71 4.42
C ALA A 312 -13.78 -7.31 5.46
N ARG A 313 -15.08 -7.40 5.10
CA ARG A 313 -16.25 -7.14 5.96
C ARG A 313 -16.19 -7.78 7.35
N MET A 314 -15.43 -8.85 7.51
CA MET A 314 -15.33 -9.56 8.79
C MET A 314 -14.52 -8.79 9.85
N CYS A 315 -13.91 -7.64 9.50
CA CYS A 315 -13.03 -6.85 10.37
C CYS A 315 -13.28 -5.32 10.21
N ALA A 316 -12.70 -4.50 11.10
CA ALA A 316 -12.49 -3.07 10.85
C ALA A 316 -11.37 -2.89 9.81
N VAL A 317 -11.55 -2.06 8.78
CA VAL A 317 -10.72 -2.16 7.55
C VAL A 317 -10.09 -0.84 7.13
N VAL A 318 -8.76 -0.86 7.04
CA VAL A 318 -7.99 0.07 6.20
C VAL A 318 -7.53 -0.68 4.96
N PHE A 319 -7.89 -0.17 3.79
CA PHE A 319 -7.45 -0.74 2.51
C PHE A 319 -6.20 -0.03 2.02
N ALA A 320 -5.18 -0.82 1.68
CA ALA A 320 -3.93 -0.34 1.10
C ALA A 320 -3.48 -1.25 -0.06
N GLY A 321 -2.50 -0.79 -0.81
CA GLY A 321 -1.90 -1.49 -1.94
C GLY A 321 -2.25 -0.87 -3.29
N ASN A 322 -1.32 -1.03 -4.25
CA ASN A 322 -1.38 -0.42 -5.58
C ASN A 322 -2.57 -0.84 -6.47
N PHE A 323 -3.42 -1.76 -6.05
CA PHE A 323 -4.68 -2.04 -6.74
C PHE A 323 -5.65 -0.85 -6.69
N LEU A 324 -5.52 -0.02 -5.67
CA LEU A 324 -6.36 1.17 -5.48
C LEU A 324 -5.77 2.41 -6.15
N ARG A 325 -4.53 2.34 -6.67
CA ARG A 325 -3.84 3.47 -7.30
C ARG A 325 -4.68 3.96 -8.46
N VAL A 326 -4.94 5.28 -8.50
CA VAL A 326 -5.76 5.92 -9.55
C VAL A 326 -7.10 5.22 -9.81
N ASN A 327 -7.64 4.49 -8.83
CA ASN A 327 -8.81 3.63 -8.99
C ASN A 327 -9.92 4.04 -8.00
N PRO A 328 -10.53 5.22 -8.19
CA PRO A 328 -11.64 5.68 -7.35
C PRO A 328 -12.87 4.77 -7.47
N ILE A 329 -13.03 4.05 -8.60
CA ILE A 329 -14.13 3.10 -8.79
C ILE A 329 -14.06 2.01 -7.72
N SER A 330 -12.92 1.34 -7.57
CA SER A 330 -12.79 0.31 -6.53
C SER A 330 -12.88 0.89 -5.12
N MET A 331 -12.32 2.06 -4.86
CA MET A 331 -12.43 2.69 -3.53
C MET A 331 -13.90 2.97 -3.16
N LYS A 332 -14.68 3.57 -4.07
CA LYS A 332 -16.10 3.84 -3.85
C LYS A 332 -16.91 2.55 -3.70
N LEU A 333 -16.63 1.53 -4.52
CA LEU A 333 -17.27 0.21 -4.39
C LEU A 333 -16.95 -0.47 -3.05
N LEU A 334 -15.71 -0.38 -2.56
CA LEU A 334 -15.35 -0.90 -1.24
C LEU A 334 -16.04 -0.11 -0.12
N ALA A 335 -16.10 1.22 -0.23
CA ALA A 335 -16.81 2.06 0.72
C ALA A 335 -18.31 1.72 0.78
N TYR A 336 -18.95 1.61 -0.39
CA TYR A 336 -20.33 1.16 -0.48
C TYR A 336 -20.53 -0.24 0.08
N ALA A 337 -19.67 -1.21 -0.27
CA ALA A 337 -19.79 -2.57 0.21
C ALA A 337 -19.66 -2.64 1.75
N MET A 338 -18.74 -1.88 2.34
CA MET A 338 -18.60 -1.82 3.80
C MET A 338 -19.84 -1.23 4.44
N ASP A 339 -20.35 -0.10 3.93
CA ASP A 339 -21.54 0.56 4.46
C ASP A 339 -22.80 -0.32 4.33
N TYR A 340 -23.09 -0.78 3.11
CA TYR A 340 -24.29 -1.54 2.79
C TYR A 340 -24.38 -2.87 3.57
N TRP A 341 -23.33 -3.69 3.49
CA TRP A 341 -23.36 -5.03 4.11
C TRP A 341 -23.21 -5.01 5.63
N SER A 342 -22.73 -3.90 6.20
CA SER A 342 -22.63 -3.71 7.65
C SER A 342 -23.77 -2.88 8.25
N LYS A 343 -24.71 -2.39 7.42
CA LYS A 343 -25.76 -1.43 7.82
C LYS A 343 -25.18 -0.17 8.47
N GLY A 344 -24.10 0.38 7.88
CA GLY A 344 -23.43 1.60 8.31
C GLY A 344 -22.54 1.46 9.55
N THR A 345 -22.27 0.23 10.03
CA THR A 345 -21.42 0.01 11.21
C THR A 345 -19.93 -0.07 10.89
N LEU A 346 -19.58 -0.35 9.62
CA LEU A 346 -18.20 -0.40 9.14
C LEU A 346 -17.94 0.72 8.13
N LYS A 347 -16.78 1.34 8.27
CA LYS A 347 -16.27 2.36 7.35
C LYS A 347 -15.03 1.83 6.63
N ALA A 348 -14.98 2.00 5.32
CA ALA A 348 -13.76 1.73 4.54
C ALA A 348 -12.82 2.94 4.66
N LEU A 349 -11.62 2.72 5.20
CA LEU A 349 -10.56 3.72 5.23
C LEU A 349 -9.54 3.45 4.13
N PHE A 350 -8.96 4.52 3.60
CA PHE A 350 -7.95 4.52 2.54
C PHE A 350 -6.77 5.41 2.94
N LEU A 351 -5.67 5.29 2.22
CA LEU A 351 -4.43 6.01 2.53
C LEU A 351 -3.82 6.60 1.25
N GLU A 352 -3.31 7.83 1.31
CA GLU A 352 -2.72 8.51 0.14
C GLU A 352 -1.50 7.75 -0.41
N HIS A 353 -0.68 7.15 0.46
CA HIS A 353 0.55 6.43 0.09
C HIS A 353 0.36 4.91 0.06
N GLU A 354 -0.86 4.44 -0.20
CA GLU A 354 -1.31 3.04 -0.20
C GLU A 354 -0.33 2.01 -0.79
N GLY A 355 0.46 2.40 -1.78
CA GLY A 355 1.40 1.53 -2.48
C GLY A 355 2.80 1.41 -1.88
N TYR A 356 3.17 2.26 -0.93
CA TYR A 356 4.57 2.56 -0.63
C TYR A 356 5.04 2.23 0.79
N PHE A 357 4.14 1.88 1.72
CA PHE A 357 4.49 1.66 3.12
C PHE A 357 5.58 0.60 3.33
N GLY A 358 5.56 -0.50 2.58
CA GLY A 358 6.61 -1.52 2.68
C GLY A 358 8.01 -0.97 2.38
N ALA A 359 8.12 -0.14 1.34
CA ALA A 359 9.38 0.50 0.98
C ALA A 359 9.82 1.56 2.02
N VAL A 360 8.88 2.31 2.59
CA VAL A 360 9.16 3.25 3.69
C VAL A 360 9.63 2.53 4.95
N GLY A 361 8.94 1.47 5.38
CA GLY A 361 9.34 0.69 6.56
C GLY A 361 10.74 0.09 6.40
N CYS A 362 11.07 -0.39 5.20
CA CYS A 362 12.41 -0.81 4.84
C CYS A 362 13.46 0.30 4.96
N LEU A 363 13.16 1.48 4.42
CA LEU A 363 14.05 2.64 4.50
C LEU A 363 14.39 2.97 5.96
N LEU A 364 13.39 2.94 6.84
CA LEU A 364 13.53 3.27 8.26
C LEU A 364 14.38 2.25 9.01
N GLN A 365 14.28 0.96 8.66
CA GLN A 365 14.90 -0.13 9.42
C GLN A 365 16.43 -0.25 9.27
N PHE A 366 17.04 0.45 8.31
CA PHE A 366 18.51 0.45 8.18
C PHE A 366 19.13 1.03 9.48
N ASN A 367 19.92 0.20 10.19
CA ASN A 367 20.60 0.44 11.48
C ASN A 367 19.82 0.24 12.79
N GLY A 368 18.86 -0.68 12.86
CA GLY A 368 18.46 -1.28 14.15
C GLY A 368 17.75 -0.34 15.13
N GLU A 369 17.32 0.84 14.69
CA GLU A 369 16.43 1.68 15.46
C GLU A 369 15.05 1.02 15.48
N THR A 370 14.72 0.49 16.65
CA THR A 370 13.36 0.07 16.98
C THR A 370 12.68 1.35 17.46
N ILE A 371 11.85 1.95 16.61
CA ILE A 371 10.82 2.90 17.09
C ILE A 371 9.74 2.08 17.77
#